data_AF-A0A6A5AMY9-F1
#
_entry.id   AF-A0A6A5AMY9-F1
#
_cell.length_a   1.000
_cell.length_b   1.000
_cell.length_c   1.000
_cell.angle_alpha   90.00
_cell.angle_beta   90.00
_cell.angle_gamma   90.00
#
_symmetry.space_group_name_H-M   'P 1'
#
loop_
_entity.id
_entity.type
_entity.pdbx_description
1 polymer ?
#
loop_
_entity_poly.entity_id
_entity_poly.type
_entity_poly.pdbx_seq_one_letter_code
_entity_poly.pdbx_strand_id
1 'polypeptide(L)'
;MSSKNEDDAHVEELELEVKDGDKSSVELVTVEEQEEFLRVLKQLNLVSAPPPAATKKAESEYKFWKTQPVPSITENPVDHAPIDSIKTVDDVRATPLKLPTGFGWCDLDLTDATETKEVYDLLYQNYVEDDDNMFRFDYSIEFLQWVLTSPGYHKSWHVGVRNDKTGKLMAFISGIPTKIKVYENLMPMAEINYLCVHKKLRSKRLAPVLIKEITRRVNLLDVWQAVYTAGVVLPMPVSTCRYYHRNLNPKKLIDVGFSQLAPNMSMTRTIKMFKLPDEHDLANFGPMQPKHVSCVTGLLRRFQKKFDLKADMNESEVAHWLLP
;
A
#
# COMPACT_ATOMS: atom_id res chain seq x y z
N MET A 1 -22.52 66.02 -1.99
CA MET A 1 -21.11 66.02 -2.41
C MET A 1 -20.29 65.78 -1.16
N SER A 2 -19.86 64.54 -1.01
CA SER A 2 -19.30 63.99 0.24
C SER A 2 -17.79 64.00 0.19
N SER A 3 -17.20 64.26 1.35
CA SER A 3 -15.80 64.11 1.71
C SER A 3 -15.26 62.70 1.44
N LYS A 4 -13.96 62.61 1.12
CA LYS A 4 -12.92 62.01 1.98
C LYS A 4 -11.54 62.02 1.31
N ASN A 5 -10.54 62.21 2.17
CA ASN A 5 -9.10 62.22 1.93
C ASN A 5 -8.56 60.87 1.44
N GLU A 6 -7.52 60.90 0.61
CA GLU A 6 -6.49 59.86 0.54
C GLU A 6 -5.12 60.56 0.52
N ASP A 7 -4.38 60.37 1.62
CA ASP A 7 -3.00 60.79 1.82
C ASP A 7 -2.05 59.73 1.24
N ASP A 8 -0.96 60.21 0.66
CA ASP A 8 0.24 59.46 0.25
C ASP A 8 0.78 58.61 1.41
N ALA A 9 1.00 57.31 1.17
CA ALA A 9 1.78 56.45 2.05
C ALA A 9 2.72 55.56 1.23
N HIS A 10 4.01 55.74 1.51
CA HIS A 10 5.12 54.88 1.11
C HIS A 10 4.79 53.39 1.24
N VAL A 11 5.09 52.63 0.20
CA VAL A 11 5.17 51.17 0.26
C VAL A 11 6.56 50.83 0.81
N GLU A 12 6.65 50.57 2.10
CA GLU A 12 7.79 49.88 2.72
C GLU A 12 7.86 48.45 2.19
N GLU A 13 9.01 48.06 1.63
CA GLU A 13 9.40 46.67 1.43
C GLU A 13 9.45 45.97 2.79
N LEU A 14 8.47 45.10 3.05
CA LEU A 14 8.55 44.15 4.16
C LEU A 14 9.54 43.04 3.79
N GLU A 15 10.80 43.26 4.15
CA GLU A 15 11.77 42.19 4.36
C GLU A 15 11.25 41.26 5.45
N LEU A 16 10.74 40.09 5.07
CA LEU A 16 10.51 38.99 6.00
C LEU A 16 11.86 38.36 6.32
N GLU A 17 12.44 38.77 7.46
CA GLU A 17 13.52 38.07 8.14
C GLU A 17 13.18 36.58 8.31
N VAL A 18 13.83 35.73 7.52
CA VAL A 18 13.85 34.29 7.74
C VAL A 18 14.71 34.04 8.96
N LYS A 19 14.07 33.82 10.12
CA LYS A 19 14.74 33.28 11.30
C LYS A 19 15.30 31.90 10.97
N ASP A 20 16.63 31.81 10.99
CA ASP A 20 17.39 30.58 11.10
C ASP A 20 16.86 29.76 12.30
N GLY A 21 16.26 28.61 12.01
CA GLY A 21 15.69 27.76 13.05
C GLY A 21 15.02 26.53 12.48
N ASP A 22 15.74 25.40 12.54
CA ASP A 22 15.28 24.03 12.34
C ASP A 22 15.38 23.43 10.93
N LYS A 23 16.63 23.36 10.43
CA LYS A 23 17.06 22.24 9.58
C LYS A 23 17.13 21.00 10.47
N SER A 24 16.02 20.26 10.58
CA SER A 24 16.11 18.87 11.01
C SER A 24 17.02 18.13 10.02
N SER A 25 18.11 17.59 10.56
CA SER A 25 19.22 17.02 9.84
C SER A 25 18.77 15.83 9.00
N VAL A 26 18.79 16.02 7.68
CA VAL A 26 18.80 14.92 6.71
C VAL A 26 20.13 14.19 6.89
N GLU A 27 20.21 13.24 7.81
CA GLU A 27 21.33 12.32 7.89
C GLU A 27 21.21 11.28 6.77
N LEU A 28 21.98 11.54 5.72
CA LEU A 28 22.23 10.65 4.60
C LEU A 28 22.89 9.36 5.09
N VAL A 29 22.20 8.22 4.97
CA VAL A 29 22.84 6.87 5.00
C VAL A 29 24.09 6.93 4.13
N THR A 30 25.26 6.76 4.74
CA THR A 30 26.56 7.08 4.13
C THR A 30 26.91 6.06 3.06
N VAL A 31 27.81 6.43 2.14
CA VAL A 31 28.29 5.54 1.07
C VAL A 31 28.96 4.29 1.67
N GLU A 32 29.59 4.43 2.82
CA GLU A 32 30.28 3.35 3.54
C GLU A 32 29.31 2.25 4.01
N GLU A 33 28.13 2.62 4.53
CA GLU A 33 27.09 1.66 4.93
C GLU A 33 26.55 0.86 3.72
N GLN A 34 26.55 1.47 2.52
CA GLN A 34 26.15 0.80 1.28
C GLN A 34 27.20 -0.19 0.78
N GLU A 35 28.48 0.17 0.88
CA GLU A 35 29.59 -0.69 0.46
C GLU A 35 29.74 -1.93 1.36
N GLU A 36 29.53 -1.77 2.66
CA GLU A 36 29.54 -2.88 3.62
C GLU A 36 28.40 -3.88 3.32
N PHE A 37 27.20 -3.37 3.03
CA PHE A 37 26.07 -4.20 2.62
C PHE A 37 26.31 -4.94 1.30
N LEU A 38 26.93 -4.27 0.33
CA LEU A 38 27.33 -4.85 -0.96
C LEU A 38 28.36 -5.99 -0.79
N ARG A 39 29.30 -5.86 0.17
CA ARG A 39 30.27 -6.92 0.47
C ARG A 39 29.61 -8.17 1.06
N VAL A 40 28.67 -7.99 1.99
CA VAL A 40 27.94 -9.10 2.63
C VAL A 40 27.03 -9.83 1.63
N LEU A 41 26.34 -9.11 0.74
CA LEU A 41 25.49 -9.73 -0.28
C LEU A 41 26.30 -10.51 -1.34
N LYS A 42 27.52 -10.10 -1.64
CA LYS A 42 28.43 -10.83 -2.55
C LYS A 42 28.92 -12.14 -1.94
N GLN A 43 29.12 -12.20 -0.63
CA GLN A 43 29.54 -13.43 0.07
C GLN A 43 28.45 -14.53 0.08
N LEU A 44 27.19 -14.18 -0.21
CA LEU A 44 26.05 -15.11 -0.25
C LEU A 44 25.71 -15.60 -1.67
N ASN A 45 26.55 -15.35 -2.69
CA ASN A 45 26.31 -15.74 -4.10
C ASN A 45 24.96 -15.26 -4.69
N LEU A 46 24.39 -14.17 -4.18
CA LEU A 46 23.06 -13.67 -4.58
C LEU A 46 23.10 -12.49 -5.57
N VAL A 47 24.26 -12.12 -6.10
CA VAL A 47 24.42 -10.94 -6.98
C VAL A 47 24.89 -11.34 -8.37
N SER A 48 24.02 -11.14 -9.36
CA SER A 48 24.41 -10.94 -10.77
C SER A 48 23.91 -9.55 -11.22
N ALA A 49 24.61 -8.94 -12.18
CA ALA A 49 24.47 -7.56 -12.63
C ALA A 49 23.02 -7.08 -12.94
N PRO A 50 22.73 -5.77 -12.81
CA PRO A 50 21.39 -5.23 -13.00
C PRO A 50 20.99 -5.27 -14.49
N PRO A 51 19.73 -5.60 -14.84
CA PRO A 51 19.26 -5.49 -16.21
C PRO A 51 18.78 -4.06 -16.54
N PRO A 52 18.93 -3.61 -17.79
CA PRO A 52 18.34 -2.35 -18.28
C PRO A 52 16.85 -2.50 -18.63
N ALA A 53 16.23 -1.34 -18.86
CA ALA A 53 14.80 -1.03 -18.91
C ALA A 53 13.89 -1.93 -19.78
N ALA A 54 12.61 -1.91 -19.39
CA ALA A 54 11.52 -2.76 -19.81
C ALA A 54 11.15 -2.67 -21.31
N THR A 55 11.10 -3.82 -21.97
CA THR A 55 9.97 -4.30 -22.79
C THR A 55 10.28 -5.72 -23.30
N LYS A 56 9.33 -6.65 -23.13
CA LYS A 56 9.33 -8.07 -23.59
C LYS A 56 10.41 -9.00 -23.00
N LYS A 57 10.20 -9.48 -21.77
CA LYS A 57 10.86 -10.68 -21.22
C LYS A 57 9.84 -11.58 -20.51
N ALA A 58 8.87 -12.07 -21.27
CA ALA A 58 7.96 -13.08 -20.75
C ALA A 58 8.73 -14.39 -20.53
N GLU A 59 8.50 -15.03 -19.38
CA GLU A 59 8.93 -16.38 -18.96
C GLU A 59 10.31 -16.58 -18.30
N SER A 60 11.39 -15.88 -18.68
CA SER A 60 12.72 -16.16 -18.07
C SER A 60 12.98 -15.43 -16.73
N GLU A 61 12.18 -14.42 -16.37
CA GLU A 61 12.59 -13.40 -15.40
C GLU A 61 12.06 -13.60 -13.95
N TYR A 62 11.00 -14.38 -13.72
CA TYR A 62 10.37 -14.53 -12.40
C TYR A 62 11.01 -15.63 -11.50
N LYS A 63 12.33 -15.55 -11.27
CA LYS A 63 13.07 -16.58 -10.49
C LYS A 63 12.48 -16.86 -9.09
N PHE A 64 11.99 -15.82 -8.41
CA PHE A 64 11.35 -15.98 -7.09
C PHE A 64 9.99 -16.67 -7.21
N TRP A 65 9.08 -16.14 -8.02
CA TRP A 65 7.70 -16.64 -8.13
C TRP A 65 7.61 -18.07 -8.66
N LYS A 66 8.57 -18.52 -9.47
CA LYS A 66 8.69 -19.93 -9.89
C LYS A 66 8.90 -20.92 -8.72
N THR A 67 9.26 -20.43 -7.53
CA THR A 67 9.44 -21.25 -6.32
C THR A 67 8.30 -21.10 -5.32
N GLN A 68 7.29 -20.30 -5.64
CA GLN A 68 6.16 -20.01 -4.75
C GLN A 68 4.95 -20.86 -5.18
N PRO A 69 4.03 -21.18 -4.25
CA PRO A 69 2.82 -21.94 -4.55
C PRO A 69 1.78 -21.04 -5.25
N VAL A 70 2.11 -20.60 -6.45
CA VAL A 70 1.23 -19.81 -7.34
C VAL A 70 1.30 -20.40 -8.74
N PRO A 71 0.20 -20.39 -9.51
CA PRO A 71 0.22 -20.93 -10.87
C PRO A 71 1.21 -20.16 -11.75
N SER A 72 1.85 -20.86 -12.67
CA SER A 72 2.66 -20.19 -13.68
C SER A 72 1.78 -19.45 -14.69
N ILE A 73 2.34 -18.48 -15.42
CA ILE A 73 1.56 -17.68 -16.38
C ILE A 73 1.01 -18.48 -17.58
N THR A 74 1.61 -19.64 -17.86
CA THR A 74 1.22 -20.55 -18.95
C THR A 74 0.35 -21.70 -18.46
N GLU A 75 0.13 -21.79 -17.15
CA GLU A 75 -0.71 -22.80 -16.55
C GLU A 75 -2.19 -22.43 -16.72
N ASN A 76 -3.04 -23.44 -16.85
CA ASN A 76 -4.48 -23.26 -16.91
C ASN A 76 -5.15 -24.09 -15.80
N PRO A 77 -5.11 -23.62 -14.54
CA PRO A 77 -5.71 -24.33 -13.42
C PRO A 77 -7.21 -24.51 -13.65
N VAL A 78 -7.70 -25.74 -13.45
CA VAL A 78 -9.12 -26.09 -13.58
C VAL A 78 -9.81 -26.27 -12.23
N ASP A 79 -9.03 -26.49 -11.17
CA ASP A 79 -9.52 -26.77 -9.82
C ASP A 79 -9.28 -25.58 -8.88
N HIS A 80 -10.23 -25.37 -7.96
CA HIS A 80 -10.13 -24.35 -6.92
C HIS A 80 -9.59 -24.96 -5.61
N ALA A 81 -8.32 -25.37 -5.62
CA ALA A 81 -7.68 -26.09 -4.52
C ALA A 81 -6.32 -25.48 -4.11
N PRO A 82 -5.83 -25.76 -2.89
CA PRO A 82 -4.46 -25.43 -2.50
C PRO A 82 -3.43 -26.05 -3.46
N ILE A 83 -2.37 -25.30 -3.76
CA ILE A 83 -1.29 -25.73 -4.67
C ILE A 83 -0.28 -26.61 -3.94
N ASP A 84 0.13 -26.19 -2.75
CA ASP A 84 0.97 -27.00 -1.89
C ASP A 84 0.15 -28.12 -1.23
N SER A 85 0.82 -29.21 -0.87
CA SER A 85 0.24 -30.20 0.03
C SER A 85 -0.15 -29.58 1.37
N ILE A 86 -1.15 -30.18 2.02
CA ILE A 86 -1.58 -29.79 3.36
C ILE A 86 -0.37 -29.89 4.30
N LYS A 87 -0.06 -28.78 4.97
CA LYS A 87 0.99 -28.64 5.98
C LYS A 87 0.36 -28.37 7.33
N THR A 88 1.14 -28.55 8.38
CA THR A 88 0.79 -28.21 9.75
C THR A 88 1.70 -27.11 10.27
N VAL A 89 1.29 -26.44 11.36
CA VAL A 89 2.12 -25.41 12.00
C VAL A 89 3.50 -25.96 12.41
N ASP A 90 3.59 -27.24 12.76
CA ASP A 90 4.85 -27.91 13.13
C ASP A 90 5.84 -28.02 11.96
N ASP A 91 5.35 -28.00 10.71
CA ASP A 91 6.18 -27.97 9.51
C ASP A 91 6.76 -26.58 9.23
N VAL A 92 6.26 -25.55 9.93
CA VAL A 92 6.67 -24.15 9.73
C VAL A 92 7.85 -23.83 10.66
N ARG A 93 8.89 -23.25 10.07
CA ARG A 93 10.05 -22.80 10.83
C ARG A 93 9.64 -21.80 11.93
N ALA A 94 9.92 -22.13 13.19
CA ALA A 94 9.63 -21.28 14.34
C ALA A 94 10.46 -19.99 14.38
N THR A 95 11.72 -20.04 13.92
CA THR A 95 12.64 -18.88 13.94
C THR A 95 12.56 -18.05 12.65
N PRO A 96 12.73 -16.71 12.72
CA PRO A 96 12.75 -15.84 11.55
C PRO A 96 13.82 -16.21 10.53
N LEU A 97 13.60 -15.84 9.27
CA LEU A 97 14.62 -15.95 8.22
C LEU A 97 15.87 -15.11 8.59
N LYS A 98 17.04 -15.56 8.16
CA LYS A 98 18.27 -14.80 8.41
C LYS A 98 18.33 -13.59 7.48
N LEU A 99 18.55 -12.41 8.05
CA LEU A 99 18.87 -11.20 7.30
C LEU A 99 20.40 -11.05 7.16
N PRO A 100 20.88 -10.28 6.16
CA PRO A 100 22.28 -9.87 6.10
C PRO A 100 22.71 -9.14 7.38
N THR A 101 23.98 -9.28 7.75
CA THR A 101 24.57 -8.57 8.91
C THR A 101 24.28 -7.07 8.83
N GLY A 102 23.88 -6.48 9.96
CA GLY A 102 23.50 -5.07 10.07
C GLY A 102 22.03 -4.79 9.80
N PHE A 103 21.20 -5.83 9.60
CA PHE A 103 19.76 -5.71 9.50
C PHE A 103 19.04 -6.68 10.44
N GLY A 104 18.00 -6.17 11.09
CA GLY A 104 17.16 -6.89 12.03
C GLY A 104 15.70 -6.85 11.63
N TRP A 105 14.96 -7.91 11.96
CA TRP A 105 13.50 -7.89 11.90
C TRP A 105 12.93 -7.07 13.05
N CYS A 106 11.85 -6.35 12.79
CA CYS A 106 11.04 -5.76 13.84
C CYS A 106 9.55 -6.01 13.56
N ASP A 107 8.77 -6.00 14.63
CA ASP A 107 7.31 -6.08 14.59
C ASP A 107 6.81 -4.68 14.91
N LEU A 108 5.99 -4.10 14.03
CA LEU A 108 5.53 -2.73 14.21
C LEU A 108 4.15 -2.68 14.89
N ASP A 109 4.06 -1.87 15.93
CA ASP A 109 2.85 -1.56 16.65
C ASP A 109 2.22 -0.26 16.14
N LEU A 110 1.20 -0.40 15.31
CA LEU A 110 0.50 0.74 14.71
C LEU A 110 -0.42 1.47 15.71
N THR A 111 -0.46 1.03 16.97
CA THR A 111 -1.06 1.80 18.07
C THR A 111 -0.06 2.76 18.73
N ASP A 112 1.24 2.56 18.48
CA ASP A 112 2.29 3.48 18.89
C ASP A 112 2.47 4.59 17.83
N ALA A 113 2.43 5.85 18.27
CA ALA A 113 2.48 7.00 17.38
C ALA A 113 3.85 7.16 16.70
N THR A 114 4.94 6.77 17.36
CA THR A 114 6.29 6.85 16.81
C THR A 114 6.47 5.81 15.71
N GLU A 115 6.12 4.55 15.97
CA GLU A 115 6.25 3.49 14.95
C GLU A 115 5.30 3.70 13.77
N THR A 116 4.08 4.17 14.00
CA THR A 116 3.15 4.54 12.92
C THR A 116 3.71 5.66 12.05
N LYS A 117 4.32 6.68 12.67
CA LYS A 117 4.99 7.75 11.94
C LYS A 117 6.16 7.23 11.10
N GLU A 118 6.92 6.26 11.59
CA GLU A 118 8.00 5.66 10.80
C GLU A 118 7.49 4.89 9.58
N VAL A 119 6.37 4.16 9.72
CA VAL A 119 5.71 3.51 8.58
C VAL A 119 5.23 4.56 7.57
N TYR A 120 4.59 5.62 8.06
CA TYR A 120 4.19 6.76 7.24
C TYR A 120 5.37 7.34 6.47
N ASP A 121 6.47 7.70 7.15
CA ASP A 121 7.64 8.32 6.54
C ASP A 121 8.28 7.39 5.50
N LEU A 122 8.36 6.08 5.77
CA LEU A 122 8.85 5.10 4.82
C LEU A 122 7.98 5.07 3.56
N LEU A 123 6.66 4.96 3.72
CA LEU A 123 5.71 4.86 2.61
C LEU A 123 5.68 6.17 1.80
N TYR A 124 5.58 7.31 2.48
CA TYR A 124 5.57 8.63 1.84
C TYR A 124 6.83 8.89 1.02
N GLN A 125 8.00 8.33 1.39
CA GLN A 125 9.24 8.56 0.64
C GLN A 125 9.53 7.49 -0.42
N ASN A 126 9.02 6.27 -0.24
CA ASN A 126 9.48 5.08 -0.96
C ASN A 126 8.37 4.19 -1.53
N TYR A 127 7.09 4.50 -1.33
CA TYR A 127 5.99 3.70 -1.86
C TYR A 127 5.68 4.04 -3.32
N VAL A 128 4.62 3.44 -3.85
CA VAL A 128 4.22 3.47 -5.27
C VAL A 128 4.20 4.91 -5.81
N GLU A 129 4.93 5.08 -6.91
CA GLU A 129 4.94 6.27 -7.75
C GLU A 129 4.21 5.91 -9.04
N ASP A 130 3.53 6.87 -9.66
CA ASP A 130 3.02 6.71 -11.01
C ASP A 130 4.19 6.59 -12.01
N ASP A 131 3.91 6.10 -13.22
CA ASP A 131 4.94 5.81 -14.23
C ASP A 131 5.79 7.05 -14.58
N ASP A 132 5.21 8.25 -14.46
CA ASP A 132 5.85 9.54 -14.71
C ASP A 132 6.47 10.17 -13.44
N ASN A 133 6.36 9.53 -12.27
CA ASN A 133 6.78 10.02 -10.95
C ASN A 133 6.21 11.41 -10.58
N MET A 134 5.03 11.77 -11.09
CA MET A 134 4.33 13.00 -10.77
C MET A 134 3.54 12.92 -9.46
N PHE A 135 3.06 11.73 -9.12
CA PHE A 135 2.19 11.47 -7.98
C PHE A 135 2.70 10.32 -7.13
N ARG A 136 2.57 10.49 -5.82
CA ARG A 136 2.84 9.46 -4.83
C ARG A 136 1.69 9.41 -3.85
N PHE A 137 1.41 8.22 -3.32
CA PHE A 137 0.47 8.08 -2.23
C PHE A 137 0.99 8.75 -0.95
N ASP A 138 0.11 9.56 -0.36
CA ASP A 138 0.29 10.20 0.93
C ASP A 138 -0.81 9.66 1.87
N TYR A 139 -0.62 8.43 2.34
CA TYR A 139 -1.55 7.80 3.29
C TYR A 139 -1.41 8.50 4.63
N SER A 140 -2.48 9.09 5.18
CA SER A 140 -2.39 9.72 6.49
C SER A 140 -2.10 8.70 7.59
N ILE A 141 -1.57 9.17 8.71
CA ILE A 141 -1.30 8.33 9.89
C ILE A 141 -2.60 7.65 10.36
N GLU A 142 -3.70 8.41 10.45
CA GLU A 142 -5.01 7.90 10.87
C GLU A 142 -5.52 6.82 9.91
N PHE A 143 -5.28 6.99 8.60
CA PHE A 143 -5.65 6.00 7.60
C PHE A 143 -4.84 4.71 7.77
N LEU A 144 -3.52 4.82 8.01
CA LEU A 144 -2.65 3.66 8.25
C LEU A 144 -3.04 2.92 9.54
N GLN A 145 -3.38 3.63 10.60
CA GLN A 145 -3.90 3.04 11.83
C GLN A 145 -5.21 2.30 11.53
N TRP A 146 -6.18 2.99 10.94
CA TRP A 146 -7.48 2.42 10.60
C TRP A 146 -7.37 1.14 9.78
N VAL A 147 -6.57 1.12 8.70
CA VAL A 147 -6.49 -0.04 7.82
C VAL A 147 -5.68 -1.20 8.43
N LEU A 148 -4.61 -0.91 9.17
CA LEU A 148 -3.70 -1.94 9.71
C LEU A 148 -4.16 -2.48 11.07
N THR A 149 -5.02 -1.78 11.80
CA THR A 149 -5.60 -2.26 13.06
C THR A 149 -7.05 -2.74 12.89
N SER A 150 -7.33 -3.47 11.81
CA SER A 150 -8.64 -4.07 11.56
C SER A 150 -9.00 -5.11 12.64
N PRO A 151 -10.29 -5.44 12.84
CA PRO A 151 -10.71 -6.37 13.89
C PRO A 151 -10.01 -7.72 13.78
N GLY A 152 -9.30 -8.11 14.85
CA GLY A 152 -8.56 -9.36 14.92
C GLY A 152 -7.15 -9.31 14.32
N TYR A 153 -6.65 -8.13 13.92
CA TYR A 153 -5.30 -7.98 13.38
C TYR A 153 -4.21 -8.61 14.25
N HIS A 154 -3.16 -9.09 13.59
CA HIS A 154 -1.99 -9.66 14.25
C HIS A 154 -0.82 -8.68 14.14
N LYS A 155 -0.33 -8.17 15.28
CA LYS A 155 0.87 -7.30 15.30
C LYS A 155 2.07 -7.95 14.60
N SER A 156 2.21 -9.27 14.72
CA SER A 156 3.26 -10.03 14.04
C SER A 156 3.17 -10.00 12.52
N TRP A 157 2.04 -9.61 11.92
CA TRP A 157 1.88 -9.47 10.48
C TRP A 157 2.27 -8.07 9.96
N HIS A 158 2.66 -7.15 10.85
CA HIS A 158 3.26 -5.86 10.50
C HIS A 158 4.78 -5.98 10.58
N VAL A 159 5.38 -6.46 9.48
CA VAL A 159 6.77 -6.89 9.46
C VAL A 159 7.65 -5.76 8.92
N GLY A 160 8.57 -5.28 9.76
CA GLY A 160 9.59 -4.31 9.40
C GLY A 160 10.99 -4.90 9.32
N VAL A 161 11.87 -4.22 8.58
CA VAL A 161 13.32 -4.46 8.61
C VAL A 161 14.00 -3.17 8.99
N ARG A 162 14.84 -3.20 10.04
CA ARG A 162 15.63 -2.05 10.49
C ARG A 162 17.11 -2.25 10.17
N ASN A 163 17.82 -1.15 10.04
CA ASN A 163 19.29 -1.14 10.11
C ASN A 163 19.69 -1.21 11.59
N ASP A 164 20.51 -2.20 11.97
CA ASP A 164 20.89 -2.44 13.37
C ASP A 164 21.76 -1.31 13.95
N LYS A 165 22.52 -0.59 13.11
CA LYS A 165 23.39 0.51 13.56
C LYS A 165 22.60 1.78 13.81
N THR A 166 21.66 2.11 12.94
CA THR A 166 20.93 3.40 12.97
C THR A 166 19.52 3.29 13.54
N GLY A 167 18.98 2.08 13.70
CA GLY A 167 17.59 1.84 14.10
C GLY A 167 16.55 2.19 13.03
N LYS A 168 16.96 2.75 11.89
CA LYS A 168 16.06 3.26 10.85
C LYS A 168 15.27 2.13 10.17
N LEU A 169 13.97 2.35 9.96
CA LEU A 169 13.10 1.45 9.20
C LEU A 169 13.45 1.50 7.70
N MET A 170 13.78 0.35 7.12
CA MET A 170 14.30 0.21 5.76
C MET A 170 13.37 -0.55 4.82
N ALA A 171 12.45 -1.34 5.36
CA ALA A 171 11.39 -1.99 4.59
C ALA A 171 10.22 -2.36 5.49
N PHE A 172 9.05 -2.52 4.88
CA PHE A 172 7.81 -2.87 5.55
C PHE A 172 6.96 -3.76 4.64
N ILE A 173 6.21 -4.68 5.23
CA ILE A 173 5.12 -5.42 4.61
C ILE A 173 4.07 -5.70 5.68
N SER A 174 2.80 -5.61 5.32
CA SER A 174 1.70 -5.81 6.26
C SER A 174 0.76 -6.91 5.79
N GLY A 175 0.06 -7.52 6.74
CA GLY A 175 -1.07 -8.39 6.50
C GLY A 175 -2.16 -8.15 7.53
N ILE A 176 -3.42 -8.27 7.11
CA ILE A 176 -4.59 -8.29 7.99
C ILE A 176 -5.40 -9.57 7.78
N PRO A 177 -6.05 -10.12 8.82
CA PRO A 177 -6.91 -11.29 8.66
C PRO A 177 -8.19 -10.91 7.94
N THR A 178 -8.63 -11.77 7.03
CA THR A 178 -9.91 -11.62 6.32
C THR A 178 -10.48 -13.00 6.01
N LYS A 179 -11.80 -13.10 5.92
CA LYS A 179 -12.48 -14.30 5.42
C LYS A 179 -12.91 -14.05 3.99
N ILE A 180 -12.35 -14.81 3.05
CA ILE A 180 -12.66 -14.67 1.64
C ILE A 180 -13.48 -15.88 1.20
N LYS A 181 -14.62 -15.61 0.58
CA LYS A 181 -15.39 -16.61 -0.17
C LYS A 181 -14.89 -16.62 -1.61
N VAL A 182 -14.36 -17.78 -2.02
CA VAL A 182 -13.87 -18.09 -3.37
C VAL A 182 -14.76 -19.21 -3.93
N TYR A 183 -15.62 -18.87 -4.88
CA TYR A 183 -16.73 -19.70 -5.34
C TYR A 183 -17.56 -20.22 -4.15
N GLU A 184 -17.51 -21.53 -3.88
CA GLU A 184 -18.22 -22.13 -2.75
C GLU A 184 -17.40 -22.25 -1.47
N ASN A 185 -16.09 -22.01 -1.54
CA ASN A 185 -15.17 -22.19 -0.42
C ASN A 185 -15.03 -20.90 0.38
N LEU A 186 -15.36 -20.94 1.67
CA LEU A 186 -15.06 -19.86 2.61
C LEU A 186 -13.77 -20.21 3.36
N MET A 187 -12.75 -19.37 3.26
CA MET A 187 -11.45 -19.64 3.88
C MET A 187 -10.86 -18.41 4.57
N PRO A 188 -10.19 -18.59 5.71
CA PRO A 188 -9.38 -17.54 6.31
C PRO A 188 -8.18 -17.26 5.40
N MET A 189 -7.91 -15.98 5.17
CA MET A 189 -6.77 -15.51 4.39
C MET A 189 -6.06 -14.36 5.11
N ALA A 190 -4.80 -14.15 4.79
CA ALA A 190 -4.12 -12.88 5.04
C ALA A 190 -4.28 -11.96 3.82
N GLU A 191 -4.86 -10.78 4.00
CA GLU A 191 -4.83 -9.73 2.99
C GLU A 191 -3.52 -8.96 3.12
N ILE A 192 -2.64 -9.12 2.13
CA ILE A 192 -1.28 -8.55 2.14
C ILE A 192 -1.27 -7.22 1.41
N ASN A 193 -0.71 -6.19 2.05
CA ASN A 193 -0.59 -4.86 1.48
C ASN A 193 0.67 -4.12 2.00
N TYR A 194 0.93 -2.93 1.48
CA TYR A 194 2.00 -2.02 1.92
C TYR A 194 3.42 -2.60 1.86
N LEU A 195 3.67 -3.52 0.92
CA LEU A 195 5.04 -3.98 0.65
C LEU A 195 5.87 -2.80 0.11
N CYS A 196 6.77 -2.29 0.96
CA CYS A 196 7.63 -1.17 0.65
C CYS A 196 9.08 -1.51 1.00
N VAL A 197 9.99 -1.22 0.07
CA VAL A 197 11.44 -1.30 0.30
C VAL A 197 12.03 0.07 0.00
N HIS A 198 12.83 0.57 0.94
CA HIS A 198 13.52 1.84 0.79
C HIS A 198 14.29 1.89 -0.54
N LYS A 199 14.21 3.03 -1.25
CA LYS A 199 14.75 3.22 -2.62
C LYS A 199 16.18 2.71 -2.79
N LYS A 200 17.06 3.03 -1.84
CA LYS A 200 18.48 2.61 -1.81
C LYS A 200 18.69 1.07 -1.75
N LEU A 201 17.72 0.31 -1.25
CA LEU A 201 17.79 -1.15 -1.14
C LEU A 201 17.03 -1.87 -2.26
N ARG A 202 16.41 -1.14 -3.19
CA ARG A 202 15.79 -1.74 -4.37
C ARG A 202 16.84 -2.49 -5.21
N SER A 203 16.41 -3.52 -5.92
CA SER A 203 17.28 -4.43 -6.69
C SER A 203 18.23 -5.32 -5.87
N LYS A 204 18.12 -5.32 -4.53
CA LYS A 204 18.90 -6.20 -3.64
C LYS A 204 18.15 -7.46 -3.19
N ARG A 205 17.03 -7.77 -3.84
CA ARG A 205 16.17 -8.94 -3.57
C ARG A 205 15.63 -9.02 -2.13
N LEU A 206 15.43 -7.88 -1.47
CA LEU A 206 14.85 -7.84 -0.11
C LEU A 206 13.35 -8.18 -0.10
N ALA A 207 12.59 -7.76 -1.12
CA ALA A 207 11.16 -8.05 -1.22
C ALA A 207 10.81 -9.56 -1.16
N PRO A 208 11.50 -10.45 -1.91
CA PRO A 208 11.37 -11.90 -1.71
C PRO A 208 11.58 -12.40 -0.28
N VAL A 209 12.50 -11.79 0.47
CA VAL A 209 12.79 -12.18 1.86
C VAL A 209 11.66 -11.74 2.80
N LEU A 210 11.15 -10.52 2.61
CA LEU A 210 9.96 -10.00 3.30
C LEU A 210 8.74 -10.88 3.07
N ILE A 211 8.46 -11.23 1.81
CA ILE A 211 7.34 -12.10 1.44
C ILE A 211 7.46 -13.46 2.14
N LYS A 212 8.63 -14.09 2.11
CA LYS A 212 8.83 -15.38 2.79
C LYS A 212 8.67 -15.27 4.31
N GLU A 213 9.11 -14.17 4.92
CA GLU A 213 8.97 -13.98 6.37
C GLU A 213 7.51 -13.74 6.76
N ILE A 214 6.76 -12.89 6.05
CA ILE A 214 5.34 -12.71 6.37
C ILE A 214 4.55 -14.00 6.12
N THR A 215 4.84 -14.76 5.05
CA THR A 215 4.23 -16.09 4.83
C THR A 215 4.52 -17.03 6.01
N ARG A 216 5.75 -17.07 6.52
CA ARG A 216 6.09 -17.88 7.71
C ARG A 216 5.25 -17.48 8.92
N ARG A 217 5.08 -16.17 9.18
CA ARG A 217 4.31 -15.65 10.32
C ARG A 217 2.81 -15.89 10.19
N VAL A 218 2.28 -15.83 8.97
CA VAL A 218 0.89 -16.17 8.65
C VAL A 218 0.65 -17.67 8.86
N ASN A 219 1.53 -18.53 8.34
CA ASN A 219 1.43 -19.98 8.50
C ASN A 219 1.60 -20.44 9.96
N LEU A 220 2.37 -19.72 10.79
CA LEU A 220 2.47 -20.00 12.23
C LEU A 220 1.14 -19.81 12.99
N LEU A 221 0.18 -19.09 12.40
CA LEU A 221 -1.17 -18.92 12.93
C LEU A 221 -2.20 -19.79 12.19
N ASP A 222 -1.73 -20.85 11.52
CA ASP A 222 -2.57 -21.82 10.78
C ASP A 222 -3.41 -21.20 9.65
N VAL A 223 -2.90 -20.12 9.05
CA VAL A 223 -3.47 -19.50 7.85
C VAL A 223 -2.54 -19.80 6.66
N TRP A 224 -3.10 -20.33 5.57
CA TRP A 224 -2.31 -20.88 4.47
C TRP A 224 -2.56 -20.21 3.12
N GLN A 225 -3.50 -19.27 3.07
CA GLN A 225 -3.86 -18.52 1.87
C GLN A 225 -3.73 -17.02 2.12
N ALA A 226 -3.46 -16.29 1.05
CA ALA A 226 -3.37 -14.85 1.08
C ALA A 226 -4.00 -14.25 -0.17
N VAL A 227 -4.54 -13.04 -0.04
CA VAL A 227 -5.01 -12.20 -1.15
C VAL A 227 -4.16 -10.95 -1.21
N TYR A 228 -3.75 -10.55 -2.41
CA TYR A 228 -2.99 -9.33 -2.64
C TYR A 228 -3.31 -8.76 -4.01
N THR A 229 -3.09 -7.46 -4.17
CA THR A 229 -3.26 -6.77 -5.45
C THR A 229 -1.98 -6.02 -5.80
N ALA A 230 -1.66 -5.93 -7.09
CA ALA A 230 -0.53 -5.17 -7.59
C ALA A 230 -0.87 -4.48 -8.91
N GLY A 231 -0.25 -3.31 -9.15
CA GLY A 231 -0.32 -2.62 -10.45
C GLY A 231 0.55 -3.26 -11.52
N VAL A 232 1.42 -4.21 -11.14
CA VAL A 232 2.29 -4.97 -12.05
C VAL A 232 1.77 -6.40 -12.21
N VAL A 233 1.95 -6.97 -13.39
CA VAL A 233 1.54 -8.37 -13.67
C VAL A 233 2.54 -9.34 -13.03
N LEU A 234 2.04 -10.22 -12.16
CA LEU A 234 2.79 -11.29 -11.50
C LEU A 234 2.16 -12.66 -11.82
N PRO A 235 2.93 -13.75 -11.94
CA PRO A 235 2.36 -15.09 -12.17
C PRO A 235 1.51 -15.57 -10.97
N MET A 236 0.25 -15.99 -11.13
CA MET A 236 -0.70 -15.63 -12.19
C MET A 236 -1.87 -14.86 -11.54
N PRO A 237 -2.34 -13.73 -12.11
CA PRO A 237 -3.47 -13.02 -11.53
C PRO A 237 -4.76 -13.80 -11.76
N VAL A 238 -5.61 -13.91 -10.72
CA VAL A 238 -6.95 -14.51 -10.83
C VAL A 238 -7.96 -13.58 -11.51
N SER A 239 -7.68 -12.27 -11.52
CA SER A 239 -8.50 -11.25 -12.19
C SER A 239 -7.67 -10.00 -12.47
N THR A 240 -8.08 -9.24 -13.48
CA THR A 240 -7.50 -7.94 -13.83
C THR A 240 -8.63 -6.93 -13.99
N CYS A 241 -8.54 -5.82 -13.26
CA CYS A 241 -9.51 -4.74 -13.31
C CYS A 241 -8.84 -3.44 -13.80
N ARG A 242 -9.62 -2.57 -14.46
CA ARG A 242 -9.15 -1.26 -14.90
C ARG A 242 -9.54 -0.19 -13.87
N TYR A 243 -8.61 0.71 -13.54
CA TYR A 243 -8.92 1.92 -12.79
C TYR A 243 -9.81 2.88 -13.60
N TYR A 244 -10.79 3.47 -12.95
CA TYR A 244 -11.65 4.51 -13.50
C TYR A 244 -11.56 5.76 -12.62
N HIS A 245 -11.55 6.93 -13.25
CA HIS A 245 -11.50 8.22 -12.54
C HIS A 245 -12.71 9.06 -12.92
N ARG A 246 -13.33 9.72 -11.93
CA ARG A 246 -14.38 10.72 -12.14
C ARG A 246 -13.87 12.09 -11.70
N ASN A 247 -13.74 13.01 -12.66
CA ASN A 247 -13.19 14.33 -12.38
C ASN A 247 -14.18 15.18 -11.58
N LEU A 248 -13.87 15.45 -10.32
CA LEU A 248 -14.67 16.32 -9.43
C LEU A 248 -14.19 17.77 -9.46
N ASN A 249 -12.88 17.99 -9.63
CA ASN A 249 -12.28 19.32 -9.79
C ASN A 249 -11.38 19.34 -11.04
N PRO A 250 -11.97 19.47 -12.25
CA PRO A 250 -11.20 19.40 -13.50
C PRO A 250 -10.08 20.45 -13.59
N LYS A 251 -10.31 21.65 -13.04
CA LYS A 251 -9.31 22.73 -13.03
C LYS A 251 -8.04 22.28 -12.31
N LYS A 252 -8.17 21.87 -11.03
CA LYS A 252 -7.03 21.41 -10.24
C LYS A 252 -6.35 20.21 -10.88
N LEU A 253 -7.13 19.23 -11.36
CA LEU A 253 -6.57 18.01 -11.97
C LEU A 253 -5.76 18.30 -13.24
N ILE A 254 -6.15 19.30 -14.03
CA ILE A 254 -5.38 19.73 -15.20
C ILE A 254 -4.15 20.55 -14.77
N ASP A 255 -4.32 21.46 -13.81
CA ASP A 255 -3.24 22.33 -13.33
C ASP A 255 -2.06 21.53 -12.75
N VAL A 256 -2.33 20.40 -12.06
CA VAL A 256 -1.30 19.50 -11.51
C VAL A 256 -0.86 18.40 -12.49
N GLY A 257 -1.40 18.36 -13.71
CA GLY A 257 -1.03 17.40 -14.75
C GLY A 257 -1.64 16.00 -14.62
N PHE A 258 -2.56 15.76 -13.67
CA PHE A 258 -3.25 14.46 -13.52
C PHE A 258 -4.19 14.16 -14.70
N SER A 259 -4.81 15.19 -15.26
CA SER A 259 -5.69 15.08 -16.44
C SER A 259 -5.27 16.08 -17.50
N GLN A 260 -5.63 15.80 -18.74
CA GLN A 260 -5.34 16.72 -19.86
C GLN A 260 -6.62 17.37 -20.38
N LEU A 261 -6.49 18.59 -20.87
CA LEU A 261 -7.57 19.25 -21.60
C LEU A 261 -7.70 18.57 -22.97
N ALA A 262 -8.87 18.00 -23.24
CA ALA A 262 -9.11 17.31 -24.51
C ALA A 262 -9.01 18.29 -25.72
N PRO A 263 -8.63 17.80 -26.91
CA PRO A 263 -8.57 18.63 -28.11
C PRO A 263 -9.91 19.34 -28.35
N ASN A 264 -9.86 20.62 -28.73
CA ASN A 264 -11.03 21.46 -29.01
C ASN A 264 -11.97 21.69 -27.79
N MET A 265 -11.49 21.46 -26.56
CA MET A 265 -12.20 21.83 -25.33
C MET A 265 -11.58 23.05 -24.68
N SER A 266 -12.40 23.90 -24.08
CA SER A 266 -11.94 24.96 -23.18
C SER A 266 -12.09 24.53 -21.73
N MET A 267 -11.29 25.10 -20.82
CA MET A 267 -11.39 24.84 -19.38
C MET A 267 -12.82 25.04 -18.86
N THR A 268 -13.47 26.14 -19.25
CA THR A 268 -14.86 26.44 -18.88
C THR A 268 -15.84 25.37 -19.34
N ARG A 269 -15.69 24.86 -20.58
CA ARG A 269 -16.54 23.79 -21.12
C ARG A 269 -16.33 22.48 -20.36
N THR A 270 -15.07 22.14 -20.04
CA THR A 270 -14.73 20.96 -19.25
C THR A 270 -15.31 21.02 -17.85
N ILE A 271 -15.17 22.16 -17.15
CA ILE A 271 -15.78 22.37 -15.83
C ILE A 271 -17.31 22.19 -15.90
N LYS A 272 -17.96 22.78 -16.91
CA LYS A 272 -19.42 22.65 -17.08
C LYS A 272 -19.83 21.20 -17.36
N MET A 273 -19.06 20.45 -18.12
CA MET A 273 -19.33 19.04 -18.45
C MET A 273 -19.25 18.12 -17.22
N PHE A 274 -18.35 18.40 -16.27
CA PHE A 274 -18.17 17.60 -15.05
C PHE A 274 -18.91 18.14 -13.82
N LYS A 275 -19.62 19.27 -13.94
CA LYS A 275 -20.36 19.86 -12.84
C LYS A 275 -21.39 18.87 -12.28
N LEU A 276 -21.41 18.74 -10.95
CA LEU A 276 -22.41 18.00 -10.20
C LEU A 276 -23.37 18.98 -9.50
N PRO A 277 -24.57 18.54 -9.12
CA PRO A 277 -25.42 19.27 -8.18
C PRO A 277 -24.71 19.51 -6.85
N ASP A 278 -25.01 20.63 -6.19
CA ASP A 278 -24.43 20.97 -4.88
C ASP A 278 -25.04 20.13 -3.75
N GLU A 279 -26.27 19.64 -3.94
CA GLU A 279 -27.00 18.79 -3.00
C GLU A 279 -27.45 17.48 -3.69
N HIS A 280 -27.53 16.40 -2.92
CA HIS A 280 -28.11 15.14 -3.40
C HIS A 280 -29.64 15.20 -3.37
N ASP A 281 -30.31 14.50 -4.27
CA ASP A 281 -31.77 14.41 -4.36
C ASP A 281 -32.36 13.16 -3.67
N LEU A 282 -31.50 12.35 -3.03
CA LEU A 282 -31.90 11.13 -2.36
C LEU A 282 -32.57 11.41 -1.01
N ALA A 283 -33.84 11.04 -0.90
CA ALA A 283 -34.58 11.10 0.37
C ALA A 283 -33.96 10.17 1.42
N ASN A 284 -33.88 10.66 2.67
CA ASN A 284 -33.29 9.93 3.82
C ASN A 284 -31.82 9.52 3.63
N PHE A 285 -31.08 10.18 2.74
CA PHE A 285 -29.64 9.97 2.63
C PHE A 285 -28.91 10.69 3.78
N GLY A 286 -28.06 9.96 4.49
CA GLY A 286 -27.30 10.49 5.60
C GLY A 286 -26.21 9.53 6.06
N PRO A 287 -25.33 9.96 6.98
CA PRO A 287 -24.23 9.14 7.47
C PRO A 287 -24.69 7.84 8.12
N MET A 288 -23.90 6.77 7.93
CA MET A 288 -24.12 5.52 8.64
C MET A 288 -23.92 5.72 10.14
N GLN A 289 -24.72 5.02 10.96
CA GLN A 289 -24.67 5.09 12.42
C GLN A 289 -24.50 3.67 12.99
N PRO A 290 -24.01 3.50 14.23
CA PRO A 290 -23.83 2.17 14.83
C PRO A 290 -25.11 1.30 14.80
N LYS A 291 -26.29 1.91 14.99
CA LYS A 291 -27.57 1.20 14.91
C LYS A 291 -27.89 0.62 13.52
N HIS A 292 -27.23 1.09 12.46
CA HIS A 292 -27.44 0.65 11.08
C HIS A 292 -26.56 -0.56 10.71
N VAL A 293 -25.53 -0.89 11.50
CA VAL A 293 -24.51 -1.91 11.17
C VAL A 293 -25.15 -3.24 10.76
N SER A 294 -26.02 -3.81 11.60
CA SER A 294 -26.63 -5.12 11.33
C SER A 294 -27.42 -5.15 10.02
N CYS A 295 -28.20 -4.09 9.74
CA CYS A 295 -28.96 -3.97 8.49
C CYS A 295 -28.04 -3.85 7.27
N VAL A 296 -27.00 -3.02 7.37
CA VAL A 296 -26.00 -2.83 6.30
C VAL A 296 -25.25 -4.14 6.03
N THR A 297 -24.83 -4.87 7.07
CA THR A 297 -24.19 -6.19 6.92
C THR A 297 -25.09 -7.16 6.17
N GLY A 298 -26.39 -7.22 6.51
CA GLY A 298 -27.36 -8.06 5.82
C GLY A 298 -27.55 -7.71 4.35
N LEU A 299 -27.61 -6.41 4.01
CA LEU A 299 -27.73 -5.91 2.64
C LEU A 299 -26.45 -6.18 1.83
N LEU A 300 -25.29 -5.92 2.41
CA LEU A 300 -23.98 -6.11 1.79
C LEU A 300 -23.76 -7.57 1.44
N ARG A 301 -23.96 -8.49 2.41
CA ARG A 301 -23.84 -9.93 2.18
C ARG A 301 -24.79 -10.41 1.08
N ARG A 302 -26.03 -9.90 1.05
CA ARG A 302 -27.01 -10.24 0.01
C ARG A 302 -26.55 -9.76 -1.37
N PHE A 303 -26.10 -8.52 -1.49
CA PHE A 303 -25.61 -7.96 -2.74
C PHE A 303 -24.38 -8.70 -3.25
N GLN A 304 -23.45 -9.04 -2.36
CA GLN A 304 -22.19 -9.70 -2.70
C GLN A 304 -22.37 -11.16 -3.13
N LYS A 305 -23.52 -11.82 -2.85
CA LYS A 305 -23.79 -13.21 -3.29
C LYS A 305 -23.57 -13.44 -4.78
N LYS A 306 -23.75 -12.42 -5.63
CA LYS A 306 -23.56 -12.49 -7.09
C LYS A 306 -22.11 -12.57 -7.57
N PHE A 307 -21.12 -12.39 -6.68
CA PHE A 307 -19.70 -12.44 -7.02
C PHE A 307 -19.05 -13.73 -6.50
N ASP A 308 -18.17 -14.31 -7.31
CA ASP A 308 -17.45 -15.54 -6.97
C ASP A 308 -16.29 -15.31 -5.99
N LEU A 309 -15.66 -14.13 -6.04
CA LEU A 309 -14.59 -13.73 -5.13
C LEU A 309 -15.04 -12.53 -4.29
N LYS A 310 -15.16 -12.71 -2.98
CA LYS A 310 -15.63 -11.64 -2.06
C LYS A 310 -15.16 -11.83 -0.62
N ALA A 311 -15.03 -10.74 0.11
CA ALA A 311 -14.89 -10.78 1.58
C ALA A 311 -16.24 -11.11 2.24
N ASP A 312 -16.24 -12.05 3.18
CA ASP A 312 -17.38 -12.39 4.04
C ASP A 312 -17.29 -11.64 5.37
N MET A 313 -17.65 -10.36 5.36
CA MET A 313 -17.52 -9.49 6.52
C MET A 313 -18.63 -9.74 7.56
N ASN A 314 -18.26 -9.81 8.83
CA ASN A 314 -19.17 -9.80 9.99
C ASN A 314 -19.54 -8.36 10.41
N GLU A 315 -20.41 -8.21 11.42
CA GLU A 315 -20.86 -6.88 11.87
C GLU A 315 -19.73 -5.99 12.42
N SER A 316 -18.75 -6.57 13.12
CA SER A 316 -17.58 -5.84 13.64
C SER A 316 -16.71 -5.31 12.50
N GLU A 317 -16.46 -6.14 11.48
CA GLU A 317 -15.72 -5.74 10.28
C GLU A 317 -16.49 -4.67 9.49
N VAL A 318 -17.81 -4.83 9.31
CA VAL A 318 -18.65 -3.81 8.64
C VAL A 318 -18.64 -2.49 9.40
N ALA A 319 -18.71 -2.53 10.73
CA ALA A 319 -18.62 -1.33 11.56
C ALA A 319 -17.26 -0.64 11.38
N HIS A 320 -16.16 -1.41 11.43
CA HIS A 320 -14.81 -0.89 11.26
C HIS A 320 -14.58 -0.25 9.89
N TRP A 321 -15.05 -0.90 8.81
CA TRP A 321 -14.77 -0.46 7.44
C TRP A 321 -15.70 0.62 6.90
N LEU A 322 -16.94 0.73 7.40
CA LEU A 322 -17.97 1.56 6.78
C LEU A 322 -18.55 2.65 7.69
N LEU A 323 -18.30 2.62 9.01
CA LEU A 323 -18.69 3.76 9.84
C LEU A 323 -17.78 4.97 9.52
N PRO A 324 -18.36 6.18 9.44
CA PRO A 324 -17.59 7.41 9.17
C PRO A 324 -16.55 7.75 10.23
#